data_AF-A0A1G7MS00-F1
#
_entry.id   AF-A0A1G7MS00-F1
#
_cell.length_a   1.000
_cell.length_b   1.000
_cell.length_c   1.000
_cell.angle_alpha   90.00
_cell.angle_beta   90.00
_cell.angle_gamma   90.00
#
_symmetry.space_group_name_H-M   'P 1'
#
loop_
_entity.id
_entity.type
_entity.pdbx_description
1 polymer ?
#
loop_
_entity_poly.entity_id
_entity_poly.type
_entity_poly.pdbx_seq_one_letter_code
_entity_poly.pdbx_strand_id
1 'polypeptide(L)'
;MPPSITDLPALDNRRVKTSTEDVLIDRVVAGDLLVIAFGFVSWEARPDFDFYGRLKKLEQASGRHINKILVRDSGNSWYHRRLDELGEHPEETAASLRALIDEIRPSRVVTIGQSMGAYAALMYGLLLEVQQVIAFGPLSFLDPRQALLYHERRWLPVMRDLAARPPASGYYDLQALGRAKAGKLPDMHILFGTKPDKDGTTESVNLDAMHAHRLAAMGNCTLYPFPYSGHPVVQHLIDTRRINALLAQIIMGLALPEEMREVTPDWHGWIAENLRNGSPPEELVEILKHHGFSDASSKAAIANLSDGK
;
A
#
# COMPACT_ATOMS: atom_id res chain seq x y z
N MET A 1 -23.89 11.08 10.35
CA MET A 1 -23.18 11.50 11.57
C MET A 1 -21.96 10.62 11.69
N PRO A 2 -20.76 11.18 11.96
CA PRO A 2 -19.56 10.38 12.12
C PRO A 2 -19.71 9.42 13.32
N PRO A 3 -19.01 8.27 13.31
CA PRO A 3 -19.04 7.32 14.41
C PRO A 3 -18.51 7.97 15.70
N SER A 4 -19.16 7.68 16.84
CA SER A 4 -18.73 8.17 18.16
C SER A 4 -17.39 7.54 18.56
N ILE A 5 -16.41 8.36 18.96
CA ILE A 5 -15.11 7.86 19.43
C ILE A 5 -15.00 7.74 20.95
N THR A 6 -16.07 8.08 21.69
CA THR A 6 -16.10 7.95 23.15
C THR A 6 -16.20 6.48 23.56
N ASP A 7 -15.32 6.05 24.47
CA ASP A 7 -15.27 4.69 25.05
C ASP A 7 -15.16 3.53 24.03
N LEU A 8 -14.47 3.76 22.91
CA LEU A 8 -14.21 2.71 21.93
C LEU A 8 -13.32 1.60 22.54
N PRO A 9 -13.77 0.33 22.56
CA PRO A 9 -12.93 -0.76 23.00
C PRO A 9 -11.82 -0.99 21.97
N ALA A 10 -10.66 -1.45 22.46
CA ALA A 10 -9.58 -1.87 21.59
C ALA A 10 -10.08 -2.90 20.57
N LEU A 11 -9.76 -2.70 19.29
CA LEU A 11 -10.02 -3.71 18.28
C LEU A 11 -9.20 -4.96 18.59
N ASP A 12 -9.71 -6.11 18.15
CA ASP A 12 -8.97 -7.36 18.10
C ASP A 12 -9.09 -8.00 16.70
N ASN A 13 -8.29 -9.03 16.44
CA ASN A 13 -8.29 -9.70 15.13
C ASN A 13 -9.66 -10.32 14.79
N ARG A 14 -10.45 -10.72 15.80
CA ARG A 14 -11.76 -11.33 15.58
C ARG A 14 -12.73 -10.27 15.09
N ARG A 15 -12.87 -9.14 15.80
CA ARG A 15 -13.75 -8.02 15.43
C ARG A 15 -13.40 -7.48 14.05
N VAL A 16 -12.11 -7.28 13.76
CA VAL A 16 -11.67 -6.80 12.44
C VAL A 16 -12.05 -7.79 11.33
N LYS A 17 -11.89 -9.10 11.57
CA LYS A 17 -12.20 -10.13 10.57
C LYS A 17 -13.71 -10.35 10.37
N THR A 18 -14.52 -10.22 11.42
CA THR A 18 -15.95 -10.58 11.37
C THR A 18 -16.89 -9.38 11.29
N SER A 19 -16.39 -8.15 11.37
CA SER A 19 -17.25 -6.96 11.33
C SER A 19 -18.03 -6.89 10.02
N THR A 20 -19.26 -6.39 10.10
CA THR A 20 -20.12 -6.05 8.95
C THR A 20 -20.12 -4.56 8.64
N GLU A 21 -19.31 -3.76 9.33
CA GLU A 21 -19.18 -2.31 9.12
C GLU A 21 -18.14 -2.02 8.02
N ASP A 22 -18.22 -0.87 7.37
CA ASP A 22 -17.20 -0.42 6.40
C ASP A 22 -16.09 0.41 7.05
N VAL A 23 -16.31 0.80 8.31
CA VAL A 23 -15.40 1.63 9.09
C VAL A 23 -15.25 0.99 10.45
N LEU A 24 -14.01 0.87 10.92
CA LEU A 24 -13.69 0.50 12.28
C LEU A 24 -12.73 1.52 12.87
N ILE A 25 -13.01 1.95 14.08
CA ILE A 25 -12.13 2.83 14.84
C ILE A 25 -11.61 2.05 16.05
N ASP A 26 -10.29 2.01 16.21
CA ASP A 26 -9.63 1.44 17.38
C ASP A 26 -9.73 2.38 18.58
N ARG A 27 -9.31 1.90 19.76
CA ARG A 27 -9.21 2.78 20.93
C ARG A 27 -8.41 4.04 20.57
N VAL A 28 -8.86 5.17 21.09
CA VAL A 28 -8.27 6.47 20.77
C VAL A 28 -7.50 7.01 21.97
N VAL A 29 -6.29 7.50 21.71
CA VAL A 29 -5.45 8.23 22.65
C VAL A 29 -5.04 9.54 21.98
N ALA A 30 -5.48 10.67 22.55
CA ALA A 30 -5.14 11.99 22.02
C ALA A 30 -3.63 12.23 22.04
N GLY A 31 -3.11 12.89 21.00
CA GLY A 31 -1.67 13.12 20.82
C GLY A 31 -0.89 11.94 20.26
N ASP A 32 -1.44 10.73 20.19
CA ASP A 32 -0.79 9.62 19.48
C ASP A 32 -0.90 9.76 17.96
N LEU A 33 -0.07 9.01 17.24
CA LEU A 33 -0.14 8.89 15.79
C LEU A 33 -1.50 8.32 15.38
N LEU A 34 -2.14 8.89 14.35
CA LEU A 34 -3.27 8.29 13.67
C LEU A 34 -2.85 7.70 12.33
N VAL A 35 -3.23 6.44 12.10
CA VAL A 35 -3.16 5.80 10.79
C VAL A 35 -4.57 5.51 10.27
N ILE A 36 -4.89 6.04 9.10
CA ILE A 36 -6.11 5.73 8.35
C ILE A 36 -5.75 4.73 7.26
N ALA A 37 -6.20 3.48 7.43
CA ALA A 37 -5.88 2.38 6.53
C ALA A 37 -7.06 2.08 5.60
N PHE A 38 -6.82 2.11 4.29
CA PHE A 38 -7.81 1.83 3.25
C PHE A 38 -7.55 0.43 2.66
N GLY A 39 -8.57 -0.44 2.75
CA GLY A 39 -8.56 -1.78 2.17
C GLY A 39 -8.51 -1.81 0.64
N PHE A 40 -8.12 -2.96 0.10
CA PHE A 40 -8.03 -3.20 -1.34
C PHE A 40 -9.28 -3.90 -1.88
N VAL A 41 -9.38 -3.98 -3.21
CA VAL A 41 -10.54 -4.54 -3.89
C VAL A 41 -10.66 -6.05 -3.65
N SER A 42 -11.88 -6.56 -3.49
CA SER A 42 -12.16 -7.99 -3.48
C SER A 42 -13.37 -8.29 -4.36
N TRP A 43 -13.18 -9.14 -5.37
CA TRP A 43 -14.23 -9.45 -6.35
C TRP A 43 -15.12 -10.62 -5.94
N GLU A 44 -14.60 -11.53 -5.11
CA GLU A 44 -15.27 -12.78 -4.73
C GLU A 44 -15.95 -12.70 -3.38
N ALA A 45 -15.50 -11.76 -2.54
CA ALA A 45 -16.00 -11.56 -1.19
C ALA A 45 -16.01 -10.08 -0.85
N ARG A 46 -16.59 -9.74 0.31
CA ARG A 46 -16.44 -8.41 0.86
C ARG A 46 -14.95 -8.12 1.12
N PRO A 47 -14.44 -6.92 0.76
CA PRO A 47 -13.08 -6.53 1.11
C PRO A 47 -12.78 -6.65 2.60
N ASP A 48 -11.55 -7.10 2.91
CA ASP A 48 -11.04 -7.10 4.28
C ASP A 48 -10.54 -5.71 4.67
N PHE A 49 -10.51 -5.45 5.98
CA PHE A 49 -9.72 -4.34 6.51
C PHE A 49 -8.24 -4.67 6.42
N ASP A 50 -7.48 -3.75 5.84
CA ASP A 50 -6.07 -3.98 5.57
C ASP A 50 -5.17 -3.34 6.64
N PHE A 51 -3.90 -3.75 6.67
CA PHE A 51 -2.84 -3.28 7.55
C PHE A 51 -3.03 -3.40 9.07
N TYR A 52 -4.22 -3.71 9.61
CA TYR A 52 -4.47 -3.80 11.05
C TYR A 52 -3.43 -4.67 11.80
N GLY A 53 -3.21 -5.90 11.34
CA GLY A 53 -2.22 -6.80 11.95
C GLY A 53 -0.77 -6.27 11.85
N ARG A 54 -0.44 -5.51 10.81
CA ARG A 54 0.89 -4.90 10.63
C ARG A 54 1.08 -3.69 11.55
N LEU A 55 0.04 -2.87 11.71
CA LEU A 55 0.04 -1.76 12.65
C LEU A 55 0.19 -2.26 14.10
N LYS A 56 -0.44 -3.38 14.47
CA LYS A 56 -0.20 -4.01 15.78
C LYS A 56 1.24 -4.45 15.99
N LYS A 57 1.86 -5.07 14.97
CA LYS A 57 3.28 -5.45 15.04
C LYS A 57 4.17 -4.22 15.20
N LEU A 58 3.82 -3.11 14.56
CA LEU A 58 4.53 -1.84 14.69
C LEU A 58 4.38 -1.24 16.10
N GLU A 59 3.19 -1.30 16.70
CA GLU A 59 2.98 -0.91 18.11
C GLU A 59 3.86 -1.76 19.05
N GLN A 60 3.88 -3.08 18.83
CA GLN A 60 4.70 -4.01 19.61
C GLN A 60 6.20 -3.69 19.49
N ALA A 61 6.68 -3.42 18.28
CA ALA A 61 8.09 -3.12 18.03
C ALA A 61 8.51 -1.74 18.55
N SER A 62 7.61 -0.75 18.50
CA SER A 62 7.91 0.62 18.92
C SER A 62 7.63 0.90 20.40
N GLY A 63 6.83 0.06 21.06
CA GLY A 63 6.30 0.35 22.40
C GLY A 63 5.33 1.54 22.44
N ARG A 64 4.90 2.06 21.29
CA ARG A 64 4.03 3.22 21.15
C ARG A 64 2.68 2.80 20.58
N HIS A 65 1.62 3.39 21.11
CA HIS A 65 0.28 3.18 20.60
C HIS A 65 0.05 3.95 19.29
N ILE A 66 -0.82 3.40 18.44
CA ILE A 66 -1.26 3.98 17.18
C ILE A 66 -2.79 4.02 17.18
N ASN A 67 -3.37 5.21 17.05
CA ASN A 67 -4.79 5.36 16.72
C ASN A 67 -5.04 4.81 15.31
N LYS A 68 -6.11 4.03 15.10
CA LYS A 68 -6.39 3.39 13.80
C LYS A 68 -7.82 3.68 13.37
N ILE A 69 -7.98 4.18 12.16
CA ILE A 69 -9.25 4.14 11.44
C ILE A 69 -9.04 3.17 10.28
N LEU A 70 -9.77 2.06 10.28
CA LEU A 70 -9.75 1.09 9.20
C LEU A 70 -10.98 1.34 8.33
N VAL A 71 -10.77 1.51 7.03
CA VAL A 71 -11.84 1.78 6.07
C VAL A 71 -11.75 0.73 4.96
N ARG A 72 -12.89 0.19 4.56
CA ARG A 72 -13.02 -0.65 3.37
C ARG A 72 -14.15 -0.12 2.49
N ASP A 73 -14.05 -0.34 1.19
CA ASP A 73 -15.09 0.00 0.24
C ASP A 73 -15.79 -1.27 -0.22
N SER A 74 -16.90 -1.63 0.45
CA SER A 74 -17.69 -2.81 0.09
C SER A 74 -18.34 -2.73 -1.28
N GLY A 75 -18.44 -1.53 -1.86
CA GLY A 75 -18.96 -1.31 -3.20
C GLY A 75 -17.90 -1.43 -4.29
N ASN A 76 -16.62 -1.68 -3.95
CA ASN A 76 -15.49 -1.74 -4.88
C ASN A 76 -15.49 -0.57 -5.89
N SER A 77 -15.84 0.62 -5.39
CA SER A 77 -16.03 1.84 -6.19
C SER A 77 -14.87 2.81 -6.00
N TRP A 78 -13.68 2.32 -5.66
CA TRP A 78 -12.47 3.13 -5.45
C TRP A 78 -12.70 4.30 -4.48
N TYR A 79 -13.53 4.06 -3.46
CA TYR A 79 -13.90 5.02 -2.43
C TYR A 79 -14.56 6.29 -2.97
N HIS A 80 -15.18 6.22 -4.16
CA HIS A 80 -15.91 7.31 -4.79
C HIS A 80 -17.40 7.33 -4.46
N ARG A 81 -17.93 6.25 -3.92
CA ARG A 81 -19.34 6.12 -3.55
C ARG A 81 -19.47 5.95 -2.05
N ARG A 82 -20.71 5.77 -1.63
CA ARG A 82 -21.11 5.61 -0.25
C ARG A 82 -20.20 4.68 0.53
N LEU A 83 -19.69 5.22 1.63
CA LEU A 83 -19.07 4.48 2.72
C LEU A 83 -19.95 4.71 3.94
N ASP A 84 -20.58 3.64 4.42
CA ASP A 84 -21.44 3.74 5.60
C ASP A 84 -20.66 4.43 6.74
N GLU A 85 -21.34 5.34 7.45
CA GLU A 85 -20.81 6.18 8.53
C GLU A 85 -19.90 7.34 8.11
N LEU A 86 -19.32 7.36 6.90
CA LEU A 86 -18.46 8.46 6.44
C LEU A 86 -19.12 9.39 5.42
N GLY A 87 -20.01 8.90 4.57
CA GLY A 87 -20.72 9.76 3.59
C GLY A 87 -21.00 9.09 2.26
N GLU A 88 -21.72 9.78 1.39
CA GLU A 88 -22.22 9.24 0.12
C GLU A 88 -21.21 9.39 -1.04
N HIS A 89 -20.20 10.26 -0.88
CA HIS A 89 -19.19 10.57 -1.90
C HIS A 89 -17.93 11.20 -1.28
N PRO A 90 -16.80 11.31 -2.02
CA PRO A 90 -15.50 11.74 -1.51
C PRO A 90 -15.47 13.00 -0.65
N GLU A 91 -16.19 14.07 -1.00
CA GLU A 91 -16.24 15.29 -0.18
C GLU A 91 -16.88 15.07 1.19
N GLU A 92 -18.00 14.35 1.25
CA GLU A 92 -18.64 14.01 2.53
C GLU A 92 -17.76 13.07 3.35
N THR A 93 -17.15 12.07 2.71
CA THR A 93 -16.19 11.17 3.36
C THR A 93 -15.01 11.96 3.93
N ALA A 94 -14.44 12.89 3.17
CA ALA A 94 -13.34 13.73 3.64
C ALA A 94 -13.79 14.66 4.79
N ALA A 95 -15.00 15.19 4.75
CA ALA A 95 -15.55 16.00 5.84
C ALA A 95 -15.71 15.18 7.14
N SER A 96 -16.25 13.95 7.05
CA SER A 96 -16.40 13.06 8.21
C SER A 96 -15.05 12.60 8.76
N LEU A 97 -14.10 12.23 7.90
CA LEU A 97 -12.74 11.91 8.34
C LEU A 97 -12.04 13.10 9.00
N ARG A 98 -12.25 14.32 8.50
CA ARG A 98 -11.72 15.54 9.13
C ARG A 98 -12.33 15.75 10.52
N ALA A 99 -13.64 15.58 10.67
CA ALA A 99 -14.30 15.67 11.99
C ALA A 99 -13.73 14.64 12.97
N LEU A 100 -13.49 13.40 12.53
CA LEU A 100 -12.84 12.37 13.36
C LEU A 100 -11.41 12.75 13.75
N ILE A 101 -10.61 13.30 12.82
CA ILE A 101 -9.25 13.79 13.10
C ILE A 101 -9.29 14.90 14.16
N ASP A 102 -10.20 15.87 14.01
CA ASP A 102 -10.36 16.99 14.93
C ASP A 102 -10.79 16.53 16.34
N GLU A 103 -11.59 15.48 16.43
CA GLU A 103 -12.02 14.88 17.69
C GLU A 103 -10.92 14.03 18.34
N ILE A 104 -10.21 13.21 17.56
CA ILE A 104 -9.08 12.37 18.01
C ILE A 104 -7.88 13.21 18.49
N ARG A 105 -7.64 14.36 17.84
CA ARG A 105 -6.48 15.24 18.07
C ARG A 105 -5.13 14.49 18.02
N PRO A 106 -4.81 13.81 16.92
CA PRO A 106 -3.56 13.08 16.81
C PRO A 106 -2.36 14.03 16.67
N SER A 107 -1.16 13.60 17.06
CA SER A 107 0.06 14.38 16.80
C SER A 107 0.43 14.44 15.32
N ARG A 108 0.03 13.41 14.57
CA ARG A 108 0.24 13.27 13.13
C ARG A 108 -0.76 12.29 12.55
N VAL A 109 -1.14 12.48 11.29
CA VAL A 109 -2.01 11.61 10.50
C VAL A 109 -1.22 11.02 9.33
N VAL A 110 -1.35 9.71 9.17
CA VAL A 110 -0.82 8.94 8.04
C VAL A 110 -1.98 8.26 7.35
N THR A 111 -2.05 8.33 6.02
CA THR A 111 -2.94 7.45 5.24
C THR A 111 -2.13 6.32 4.62
N ILE A 112 -2.69 5.12 4.59
CA ILE A 112 -2.04 3.94 4.02
C ILE A 112 -3.03 3.07 3.26
N GLY A 113 -2.60 2.44 2.18
CA GLY A 113 -3.41 1.47 1.46
C GLY A 113 -2.66 0.78 0.34
N GLN A 114 -3.26 -0.29 -0.20
CA GLN A 114 -2.74 -1.01 -1.37
C GLN A 114 -3.75 -1.05 -2.52
N SER A 115 -3.29 -1.00 -3.77
CA SER A 115 -4.13 -1.05 -4.98
C SER A 115 -5.25 0.00 -4.95
N MET A 116 -6.53 -0.41 -4.94
CA MET A 116 -7.69 0.45 -4.71
C MET A 116 -7.55 1.31 -3.44
N GLY A 117 -7.08 0.71 -2.34
CA GLY A 117 -6.82 1.42 -1.09
C GLY A 117 -5.67 2.40 -1.19
N ALA A 118 -4.66 2.14 -2.04
CA ALA A 118 -3.55 3.08 -2.25
C ALA A 118 -4.02 4.33 -2.99
N TYR A 119 -4.96 4.19 -3.93
CA TYR A 119 -5.64 5.33 -4.56
C TYR A 119 -6.36 6.18 -3.51
N ALA A 120 -7.12 5.55 -2.62
CA ALA A 120 -7.84 6.24 -1.56
C ALA A 120 -6.90 6.91 -0.55
N ALA A 121 -5.81 6.24 -0.18
CA ALA A 121 -4.80 6.80 0.71
C ALA A 121 -4.21 8.11 0.15
N LEU A 122 -3.90 8.15 -1.15
CA LEU A 122 -3.45 9.37 -1.82
C LEU A 122 -4.55 10.42 -1.94
N MET A 123 -5.74 10.02 -2.40
CA MET A 123 -6.89 10.92 -2.58
C MET A 123 -7.25 11.61 -1.26
N TYR A 124 -7.56 10.84 -0.22
CA TYR A 124 -7.91 11.38 1.09
C TYR A 124 -6.72 12.03 1.79
N GLY A 125 -5.49 11.55 1.57
CA GLY A 125 -4.29 12.23 2.06
C GLY A 125 -4.18 13.67 1.56
N LEU A 126 -4.47 13.89 0.27
CA LEU A 126 -4.51 15.22 -0.36
C LEU A 126 -5.71 16.06 0.10
N LEU A 127 -6.89 15.46 0.25
CA LEU A 127 -8.11 16.17 0.69
C LEU A 127 -8.05 16.61 2.15
N LEU A 128 -7.46 15.78 3.00
CA LEU A 128 -7.32 16.01 4.43
C LEU A 128 -6.05 16.81 4.78
N GLU A 129 -5.16 17.05 3.82
CA GLU A 129 -3.85 17.69 4.04
C GLU A 129 -3.06 16.98 5.16
N VAL A 130 -3.04 15.64 5.13
CA VAL A 130 -2.30 14.82 6.11
C VAL A 130 -0.79 15.04 5.98
N GLN A 131 -0.02 14.55 6.95
CA GLN A 131 1.43 14.74 6.93
C GLN A 131 2.14 13.69 6.07
N GLN A 132 1.62 12.47 5.98
CA GLN A 132 2.26 11.38 5.24
C GLN A 132 1.26 10.46 4.56
N VAL A 133 1.62 9.95 3.38
CA VAL A 133 0.86 8.93 2.64
C VAL A 133 1.79 7.76 2.31
N ILE A 134 1.31 6.53 2.48
CA ILE A 134 2.01 5.32 2.08
C ILE A 134 1.12 4.53 1.12
N ALA A 135 1.52 4.47 -0.14
CA ALA A 135 0.71 3.92 -1.22
C ALA A 135 1.42 2.74 -1.89
N PHE A 136 0.83 1.55 -1.81
CA PHE A 136 1.35 0.34 -2.43
C PHE A 136 0.61 0.03 -3.74
N GLY A 137 1.28 0.09 -4.88
CA GLY A 137 0.71 -0.13 -6.21
C GLY A 137 -0.49 0.79 -6.53
N PRO A 138 -0.41 2.12 -6.31
CA PRO A 138 -1.54 3.01 -6.58
C PRO A 138 -1.82 3.14 -8.08
N LEU A 139 -3.08 3.27 -8.43
CA LEU A 139 -3.46 3.96 -9.67
C LEU A 139 -3.30 5.47 -9.48
N SER A 140 -2.99 6.19 -10.56
CA SER A 140 -2.86 7.64 -10.55
C SER A 140 -4.10 8.37 -11.12
N PHE A 141 -4.99 7.63 -11.78
CA PHE A 141 -6.21 8.15 -12.40
C PHE A 141 -7.28 7.06 -12.46
N LEU A 142 -8.54 7.47 -12.65
CA LEU A 142 -9.71 6.63 -12.87
C LEU A 142 -10.53 7.06 -14.10
N ASP A 143 -9.98 7.95 -14.93
CA ASP A 143 -10.60 8.37 -16.19
C ASP A 143 -10.42 7.29 -17.29
N PRO A 144 -11.51 6.78 -17.91
CA PRO A 144 -11.42 5.75 -18.94
C PRO A 144 -10.62 6.15 -20.19
N ARG A 145 -10.63 7.43 -20.57
CA ARG A 145 -9.89 7.95 -21.73
C ARG A 145 -8.39 7.94 -21.43
N GLN A 146 -7.99 8.37 -20.23
CA GLN A 146 -6.60 8.24 -19.79
C GLN A 146 -6.16 6.77 -19.73
N ALA A 147 -7.02 5.88 -19.22
CA ALA A 147 -6.72 4.46 -19.16
C ALA A 147 -6.45 3.86 -20.53
N LEU A 148 -7.25 4.21 -21.55
CA LEU A 148 -7.02 3.79 -22.93
C LEU A 148 -5.72 4.38 -23.52
N LEU A 149 -5.39 5.63 -23.19
CA LEU A 149 -4.15 6.29 -23.64
C LEU A 149 -2.89 5.60 -23.08
N TYR A 150 -2.92 5.21 -21.82
CA TYR A 150 -1.80 4.54 -21.14
C TYR A 150 -1.87 3.00 -21.21
N HIS A 151 -2.80 2.45 -21.98
CA HIS A 151 -3.05 1.00 -22.07
C HIS A 151 -3.37 0.33 -20.72
N GLU A 152 -3.81 1.10 -19.71
CA GLU A 152 -4.30 0.59 -18.44
C GLU A 152 -5.70 0.00 -18.60
N ARG A 153 -5.73 -1.30 -18.91
CA ARG A 153 -6.97 -2.05 -19.14
C ARG A 153 -7.40 -2.89 -17.95
N ARG A 154 -6.54 -3.06 -16.94
CA ARG A 154 -6.79 -3.96 -15.78
C ARG A 154 -8.05 -3.53 -15.02
N TRP A 155 -8.25 -2.22 -14.91
CA TRP A 155 -9.32 -1.61 -14.10
C TRP A 155 -10.37 -0.84 -14.90
N LEU A 156 -10.30 -0.93 -16.23
CA LEU A 156 -11.17 -0.18 -17.14
C LEU A 156 -12.68 -0.40 -16.91
N PRO A 157 -13.18 -1.61 -16.56
CA PRO A 157 -14.60 -1.79 -16.23
C PRO A 157 -15.08 -0.90 -15.09
N VAL A 158 -14.27 -0.75 -14.03
CA VAL A 158 -14.60 0.10 -12.87
C VAL A 158 -14.58 1.57 -13.26
N MET A 159 -13.56 1.99 -14.00
CA MET A 159 -13.42 3.37 -14.48
C MET A 159 -14.64 3.76 -15.34
N ARG A 160 -15.09 2.85 -16.21
CA ARG A 160 -16.30 3.05 -17.02
C ARG A 160 -17.55 3.12 -16.18
N ASP A 161 -17.68 2.28 -15.16
CA ASP A 161 -18.82 2.32 -14.26
C ASP A 161 -18.91 3.62 -13.47
N LEU A 162 -17.78 4.12 -12.94
CA LEU A 162 -17.71 5.42 -12.28
C LEU A 162 -18.06 6.56 -13.24
N ALA A 163 -17.57 6.52 -14.49
CA ALA A 163 -17.89 7.53 -15.49
C ALA A 163 -19.37 7.51 -15.93
N ALA A 164 -20.00 6.33 -15.99
CA ALA A 164 -21.39 6.17 -16.35
C ALA A 164 -22.36 6.58 -15.22
N ARG A 165 -21.94 6.38 -13.96
CA ARG A 165 -22.73 6.70 -12.76
C ARG A 165 -21.86 7.48 -11.77
N PRO A 166 -21.57 8.75 -12.06
CA PRO A 166 -20.69 9.55 -11.23
C PRO A 166 -21.37 9.90 -9.89
N PRO A 167 -20.66 9.82 -8.76
CA PRO A 167 -21.08 10.43 -7.50
C PRO A 167 -21.17 11.96 -7.62
N ALA A 168 -21.77 12.60 -6.61
CA ALA A 168 -21.91 14.07 -6.56
C ALA A 168 -20.57 14.82 -6.51
N SER A 169 -19.51 14.19 -5.97
CA SER A 169 -18.12 14.67 -6.05
C SER A 169 -17.19 13.53 -6.47
N GLY A 170 -16.16 13.79 -7.26
CA GLY A 170 -15.21 12.76 -7.66
C GLY A 170 -13.82 13.30 -7.99
N TYR A 171 -12.81 12.49 -7.72
CA TYR A 171 -11.40 12.85 -7.90
C TYR A 171 -10.72 11.79 -8.74
N TYR A 172 -10.85 11.91 -10.07
CA TYR A 172 -10.44 10.87 -11.03
C TYR A 172 -9.01 11.04 -11.56
N ASP A 173 -8.29 12.07 -11.14
CA ASP A 173 -6.90 12.31 -11.52
C ASP A 173 -6.14 12.88 -10.33
N LEU A 174 -5.36 12.03 -9.67
CA LEU A 174 -4.63 12.40 -8.47
C LEU A 174 -3.51 13.40 -8.76
N GLN A 175 -2.95 13.37 -9.98
CA GLN A 175 -1.95 14.36 -10.39
C GLN A 175 -2.57 15.75 -10.48
N ALA A 176 -3.78 15.86 -11.04
CA ALA A 176 -4.52 17.12 -11.09
C ALA A 176 -4.90 17.61 -9.69
N LEU A 177 -5.37 16.71 -8.82
CA LEU A 177 -5.70 17.03 -7.42
C LEU A 177 -4.48 17.56 -6.67
N GLY A 178 -3.32 16.92 -6.79
CA GLY A 178 -2.09 17.37 -6.14
C GLY A 178 -1.62 18.73 -6.63
N ARG A 179 -1.67 18.99 -7.95
CA ARG A 179 -1.28 20.30 -8.53
C ARG A 179 -2.18 21.45 -8.04
N ALA A 180 -3.44 21.18 -7.72
CA ALA A 180 -4.34 22.18 -7.16
C ALA A 180 -4.00 22.55 -5.70
N LYS A 181 -3.19 21.75 -5.01
CA LYS A 181 -2.71 22.06 -3.65
C LYS A 181 -1.49 22.97 -3.75
N ALA A 182 -1.61 24.20 -3.24
CA ALA A 182 -0.58 25.25 -3.30
C ALA A 182 0.67 24.95 -2.44
N GLY A 183 1.41 23.89 -2.75
CA GLY A 183 2.62 23.45 -2.04
C GLY A 183 2.39 22.67 -0.75
N LYS A 184 1.14 22.38 -0.39
CA LYS A 184 0.77 21.59 0.80
C LYS A 184 0.67 20.09 0.51
N LEU A 185 1.67 19.52 -0.14
CA LEU A 185 1.68 18.08 -0.45
C LEU A 185 2.15 17.28 0.78
N PRO A 186 1.49 16.16 1.14
CA PRO A 186 2.00 15.24 2.15
C PRO A 186 3.35 14.65 1.72
N ASP A 187 4.12 14.12 2.67
CA ASP A 187 5.26 13.25 2.36
C ASP A 187 4.73 11.91 1.81
N MET A 188 4.92 11.66 0.51
CA MET A 188 4.32 10.52 -0.18
C MET A 188 5.34 9.42 -0.47
N HIS A 189 5.12 8.25 0.12
CA HIS A 189 5.91 7.05 -0.15
C HIS A 189 5.12 6.14 -1.11
N ILE A 190 5.63 5.97 -2.33
CA ILE A 190 4.98 5.16 -3.36
C ILE A 190 5.80 3.91 -3.62
N LEU A 191 5.22 2.76 -3.31
CA LEU A 191 5.84 1.45 -3.42
C LEU A 191 5.18 0.69 -4.55
N PHE A 192 5.94 0.16 -5.51
CA PHE A 192 5.36 -0.46 -6.70
C PHE A 192 6.24 -1.56 -7.27
N GLY A 193 5.61 -2.57 -7.87
CA GLY A 193 6.31 -3.58 -8.63
C GLY A 193 6.67 -3.09 -10.03
N THR A 194 7.75 -3.62 -10.61
CA THR A 194 8.14 -3.33 -11.99
C THR A 194 8.13 -4.57 -12.90
N LYS A 195 7.97 -5.78 -12.34
CA LYS A 195 7.79 -7.00 -13.13
C LYS A 195 6.40 -6.98 -13.81
N PRO A 196 6.29 -7.27 -15.12
CA PRO A 196 4.98 -7.42 -15.76
C PRO A 196 4.09 -8.44 -15.03
N ASP A 197 2.78 -8.17 -14.94
CA ASP A 197 1.84 -9.01 -14.18
C ASP A 197 1.67 -10.42 -14.76
N LYS A 198 1.93 -10.59 -16.07
CA LYS A 198 1.85 -11.88 -16.76
C LYS A 198 3.15 -12.15 -17.51
N ASP A 199 3.63 -13.38 -17.42
CA ASP A 199 4.79 -13.81 -18.18
C ASP A 199 4.47 -13.83 -19.69
N GLY A 200 5.46 -13.51 -20.53
CA GLY A 200 5.29 -13.47 -21.99
C GLY A 200 4.48 -12.28 -22.52
N THR A 201 4.27 -11.23 -21.71
CA THR A 201 3.65 -9.98 -22.15
C THR A 201 4.60 -9.11 -22.99
N THR A 202 4.02 -8.22 -23.81
CA THR A 202 4.79 -7.25 -24.61
C THR A 202 5.29 -6.07 -23.79
N GLU A 203 4.66 -5.84 -22.65
CA GLU A 203 5.01 -4.82 -21.68
C GLU A 203 6.35 -5.16 -21.03
N SER A 204 7.34 -4.28 -21.19
CA SER A 204 8.66 -4.47 -20.60
C SER A 204 8.69 -4.14 -19.09
N VAL A 205 7.71 -3.38 -18.60
CA VAL A 205 7.59 -2.93 -17.21
C VAL A 205 6.12 -2.93 -16.78
N ASN A 206 5.86 -3.24 -15.50
CA ASN A 206 4.52 -3.12 -14.91
C ASN A 206 3.94 -1.70 -15.04
N LEU A 207 2.64 -1.59 -15.32
CA LEU A 207 1.94 -0.29 -15.40
C LEU A 207 1.90 0.46 -14.06
N ASP A 208 2.10 -0.23 -12.93
CA ASP A 208 2.26 0.42 -11.62
C ASP A 208 3.46 1.39 -11.61
N ALA A 209 4.53 1.11 -12.37
CA ALA A 209 5.65 2.02 -12.52
C ALA A 209 5.24 3.32 -13.24
N MET A 210 4.40 3.23 -14.27
CA MET A 210 3.86 4.41 -14.96
C MET A 210 3.03 5.27 -14.00
N HIS A 211 2.14 4.64 -13.21
CA HIS A 211 1.35 5.37 -12.21
C HIS A 211 2.23 6.03 -11.14
N ALA A 212 3.24 5.32 -10.63
CA ALA A 212 4.18 5.85 -9.65
C ALA A 212 4.94 7.07 -10.19
N HIS A 213 5.47 7.00 -11.42
CA HIS A 213 6.17 8.12 -12.03
C HIS A 213 5.24 9.31 -12.33
N ARG A 214 4.00 9.06 -12.74
CA ARG A 214 3.01 10.13 -12.92
C ARG A 214 2.70 10.86 -11.60
N LEU A 215 2.58 10.12 -10.51
CA LEU A 215 2.37 10.68 -9.18
C LEU A 215 3.60 11.44 -8.66
N ALA A 216 4.81 10.91 -8.86
CA ALA A 216 6.06 11.56 -8.45
C ALA A 216 6.25 12.94 -9.08
N ALA A 217 5.73 13.16 -10.30
CA ALA A 217 5.76 14.46 -10.96
C ALA A 217 4.94 15.56 -10.25
N MET A 218 4.16 15.25 -9.21
CA MET A 218 3.54 16.24 -8.33
C MET A 218 4.55 16.88 -7.35
N GLY A 219 5.63 16.17 -7.00
CA GLY A 219 6.57 16.57 -5.94
C GLY A 219 6.29 15.91 -4.59
N ASN A 220 7.19 16.13 -3.62
CA ASN A 220 7.19 15.57 -2.26
C ASN A 220 6.94 14.05 -2.21
N CYS A 221 7.63 13.30 -3.09
CA CYS A 221 7.42 11.86 -3.24
C CYS A 221 8.73 11.08 -3.23
N THR A 222 8.75 9.98 -2.48
CA THR A 222 9.79 8.96 -2.50
C THR A 222 9.27 7.69 -3.19
N LEU A 223 9.98 7.24 -4.22
CA LEU A 223 9.64 6.06 -5.00
C LEU A 223 10.43 4.82 -4.51
N TYR A 224 9.72 3.70 -4.33
CA TYR A 224 10.28 2.40 -3.94
C TYR A 224 9.92 1.34 -4.99
N PRO A 225 10.76 1.14 -6.01
CA PRO A 225 10.55 0.10 -7.01
C PRO A 225 10.92 -1.29 -6.48
N PHE A 226 10.13 -2.31 -6.84
CA PHE A 226 10.38 -3.72 -6.52
C PHE A 226 10.48 -4.54 -7.81
N PRO A 227 11.72 -4.82 -8.30
CA PRO A 227 11.96 -5.42 -9.61
C PRO A 227 11.32 -6.79 -9.86
N TYR A 228 11.13 -7.58 -8.80
CA TYR A 228 10.62 -8.95 -8.87
C TYR A 228 9.18 -9.06 -8.40
N SER A 229 8.48 -7.92 -8.29
CA SER A 229 7.06 -7.85 -7.98
C SER A 229 6.30 -7.25 -9.14
N GLY A 230 5.09 -7.76 -9.40
CA GLY A 230 4.09 -7.07 -10.22
C GLY A 230 3.20 -6.18 -9.36
N HIS A 231 1.91 -6.11 -9.69
CA HIS A 231 0.93 -5.37 -8.89
C HIS A 231 0.86 -5.75 -7.39
N PRO A 232 0.97 -7.04 -6.98
CA PRO A 232 0.83 -7.42 -5.56
C PRO A 232 2.12 -7.18 -4.75
N VAL A 233 2.58 -5.93 -4.69
CA VAL A 233 3.82 -5.53 -3.98
C VAL A 233 3.77 -5.78 -2.47
N VAL A 234 2.59 -5.64 -1.85
CA VAL A 234 2.41 -5.96 -0.42
C VAL A 234 2.67 -7.45 -0.16
N GLN A 235 2.12 -8.34 -1.00
CA GLN A 235 2.35 -9.77 -0.88
C GLN A 235 3.83 -10.10 -1.07
N HIS A 236 4.49 -9.51 -2.08
CA HIS A 236 5.93 -9.68 -2.28
C HIS A 236 6.74 -9.25 -1.04
N LEU A 237 6.40 -8.13 -0.41
CA LEU A 237 7.06 -7.66 0.81
C LEU A 237 6.78 -8.55 2.03
N ILE A 238 5.63 -9.23 2.07
CA ILE A 238 5.31 -10.23 3.10
C ILE A 238 6.16 -11.48 2.87
N ASP A 239 6.19 -12.00 1.64
CA ASP A 239 6.89 -13.24 1.28
C ASP A 239 8.41 -13.11 1.44
N THR A 240 8.94 -11.90 1.24
CA THR A 240 10.35 -11.55 1.46
C THR A 240 10.66 -11.06 2.88
N ARG A 241 9.66 -11.04 3.79
CA ARG A 241 9.77 -10.58 5.19
C ARG A 241 10.27 -9.14 5.39
N ARG A 242 10.07 -8.27 4.40
CA ARG A 242 10.55 -6.88 4.40
C ARG A 242 9.51 -5.86 4.88
N ILE A 243 8.22 -6.21 4.86
CA ILE A 243 7.14 -5.26 5.11
C ILE A 243 7.18 -4.60 6.50
N ASN A 244 7.52 -5.35 7.56
CA ASN A 244 7.47 -4.82 8.92
C ASN A 244 8.56 -3.77 9.16
N ALA A 245 9.80 -4.06 8.74
CA ALA A 245 10.92 -3.12 8.87
C ALA A 245 10.69 -1.85 8.02
N LEU A 246 10.16 -2.02 6.81
CA LEU A 246 9.84 -0.90 5.93
C LEU A 246 8.76 0.03 6.52
N LEU A 247 7.67 -0.54 7.03
CA LEU A 247 6.62 0.24 7.69
C LEU A 247 7.14 0.92 8.96
N ALA A 248 8.00 0.26 9.74
CA ALA A 248 8.61 0.86 10.93
C ALA A 248 9.50 2.04 10.60
N GLN A 249 10.30 1.92 9.54
CA GLN A 249 11.15 3.01 9.05
C GLN A 249 10.30 4.18 8.55
N ILE A 250 9.33 3.93 7.66
CA ILE A 250 8.56 4.99 7.02
C ILE A 250 7.60 5.67 8.01
N ILE A 251 6.84 4.90 8.78
CA ILE A 251 5.82 5.44 9.69
C ILE A 251 6.48 6.00 10.94
N MET A 252 7.43 5.30 11.55
CA MET A 252 7.94 5.66 12.89
C MET A 252 9.37 6.19 12.91
N GLY A 253 10.09 6.16 11.78
CA GLY A 253 11.51 6.45 11.76
C GLY A 253 12.36 5.43 12.52
N LEU A 254 11.83 4.21 12.70
CA LEU A 254 12.49 3.15 13.47
C LEU A 254 13.21 2.17 12.54
N ALA A 255 14.49 1.96 12.80
CA ALA A 255 15.25 0.88 12.16
C ALA A 255 14.99 -0.43 12.91
N LEU A 256 14.34 -1.38 12.23
CA LEU A 256 14.22 -2.75 12.72
C LEU A 256 15.23 -3.65 11.98
N PRO A 257 15.80 -4.67 12.64
CA PRO A 257 16.64 -5.64 11.96
C PRO A 257 15.83 -6.37 10.89
N GLU A 258 16.47 -6.68 9.76
CA GLU A 258 15.86 -7.51 8.73
C GLU A 258 15.59 -8.91 9.29
N GLU A 259 14.38 -9.43 9.05
CA GLU A 259 14.03 -10.79 9.43
C GLU A 259 14.82 -11.77 8.55
N MET A 260 15.72 -12.54 9.17
CA MET A 260 16.53 -13.53 8.44
C MET A 260 15.65 -14.56 7.73
N ARG A 261 16.02 -14.88 6.49
CA ARG A 261 15.41 -15.92 5.67
C ARG A 261 16.45 -17.00 5.35
N GLU A 262 16.10 -18.25 5.59
CA GLU A 262 16.95 -19.39 5.23
C GLU A 262 16.81 -19.72 3.75
N VAL A 263 17.94 -19.97 3.08
CA VAL A 263 17.98 -20.43 1.69
C VAL A 263 17.48 -21.87 1.65
N THR A 264 16.32 -22.10 1.05
CA THR A 264 15.68 -23.43 1.01
C THR A 264 16.34 -24.35 -0.02
N PRO A 265 16.07 -25.67 -0.01
CA PRO A 265 16.56 -26.58 -1.04
C PRO A 265 16.20 -26.16 -2.47
N ASP A 266 15.00 -25.61 -2.69
CA ASP A 266 14.57 -25.11 -4.01
C ASP A 266 15.46 -23.96 -4.50
N TRP A 267 15.83 -23.04 -3.60
CA TRP A 267 16.76 -21.97 -3.93
C TRP A 267 18.16 -22.49 -4.20
N HIS A 268 18.64 -23.48 -3.46
CA HIS A 268 19.91 -24.14 -3.78
C HIS A 268 19.87 -24.82 -5.15
N GLY A 269 18.76 -25.46 -5.51
CA GLY A 269 18.53 -26.03 -6.84
C GLY A 269 18.58 -24.98 -7.95
N TRP A 270 17.89 -23.85 -7.74
CA TRP A 270 17.89 -22.71 -8.67
C TRP A 270 19.29 -22.08 -8.82
N ILE A 271 20.02 -21.88 -7.72
CA ILE A 271 21.40 -21.35 -7.75
C ILE A 271 22.30 -22.30 -8.56
N ALA A 272 22.24 -23.60 -8.28
CA ALA A 272 23.06 -24.60 -8.97
C ALA A 272 22.77 -24.64 -10.48
N GLU A 273 21.49 -24.52 -10.86
CA GLU A 273 21.10 -24.47 -12.28
C GLU A 273 21.64 -23.22 -12.98
N ASN A 274 21.49 -22.04 -12.38
CA ASN A 274 21.94 -20.80 -13.00
C ASN A 274 23.47 -20.71 -13.08
N LEU A 275 24.20 -21.23 -12.08
CA LEU A 275 25.65 -21.39 -12.16
C LEU A 275 26.08 -22.35 -13.28
N ARG A 276 25.34 -23.44 -13.51
CA ARG A 276 25.58 -24.35 -14.66
C ARG A 276 25.33 -23.66 -15.99
N ASN A 277 24.34 -22.77 -16.05
CA ASN A 277 24.01 -21.99 -17.24
C ASN A 277 24.93 -20.78 -17.45
N GLY A 278 25.96 -20.60 -16.59
CA GLY A 278 26.98 -19.57 -16.76
C GLY A 278 26.63 -18.20 -16.15
N SER A 279 25.61 -18.12 -15.29
CA SER A 279 25.29 -16.88 -14.58
C SER A 279 26.41 -16.49 -13.60
N PRO A 280 26.85 -15.22 -13.55
CA PRO A 280 27.88 -14.79 -12.63
C PRO A 280 27.41 -14.87 -11.15
N PRO A 281 28.24 -15.37 -10.21
CA PRO A 281 27.91 -15.45 -8.79
C PRO A 281 27.38 -14.14 -8.18
N GLU A 282 27.97 -13.01 -8.53
CA GLU A 282 27.58 -11.68 -8.05
C GLU A 282 26.15 -11.30 -8.46
N GLU A 283 25.72 -11.68 -9.67
CA GLU A 283 24.36 -11.45 -10.14
C GLU A 283 23.36 -12.29 -9.34
N LEU A 284 23.71 -13.55 -9.04
CA LEU A 284 22.88 -14.42 -8.22
C LEU A 284 22.75 -13.92 -6.77
N VAL A 285 23.82 -13.35 -6.19
CA VAL A 285 23.75 -12.69 -4.87
C VAL A 285 22.75 -11.55 -4.90
N GLU A 286 22.80 -10.69 -5.93
CA GLU A 286 21.85 -9.58 -6.04
C GLU A 286 20.42 -10.07 -6.22
N ILE A 287 20.17 -11.09 -7.04
CA ILE A 287 18.85 -11.71 -7.18
C ILE A 287 18.35 -12.22 -5.81
N LEU A 288 19.17 -12.97 -5.08
CA LEU A 288 18.81 -13.48 -3.75
C LEU A 288 18.46 -12.35 -2.77
N LYS A 289 19.23 -11.27 -2.75
CA LYS A 289 18.93 -10.08 -1.92
C LYS A 289 17.57 -9.48 -2.26
N HIS A 290 17.21 -9.41 -3.54
CA HIS A 290 15.88 -8.94 -3.94
C HIS A 290 14.75 -9.88 -3.49
N HIS A 291 15.05 -11.18 -3.32
CA HIS A 291 14.14 -12.16 -2.72
C HIS A 291 14.20 -12.21 -1.19
N GLY A 292 14.87 -11.24 -0.54
CA GLY A 292 14.87 -11.09 0.92
C GLY A 292 15.87 -11.98 1.65
N PHE A 293 16.87 -12.53 0.96
CA PHE A 293 18.00 -13.18 1.61
C PHE A 293 19.03 -12.13 2.05
N SER A 294 19.70 -12.36 3.18
CA SER A 294 20.78 -11.48 3.60
C SER A 294 21.99 -11.63 2.67
N ASP A 295 22.84 -10.60 2.62
CA ASP A 295 24.10 -10.65 1.87
C ASP A 295 24.95 -11.86 2.31
N ALA A 296 25.06 -12.08 3.61
CA ALA A 296 25.80 -13.20 4.18
C ALA A 296 25.22 -14.57 3.77
N SER A 297 23.90 -14.77 3.87
CA SER A 297 23.29 -16.05 3.49
C SER A 297 23.38 -16.30 1.98
N SER A 298 23.25 -15.24 1.17
CA SER A 298 23.32 -15.32 -0.29
C SER A 298 24.72 -15.74 -0.75
N LYS A 299 25.76 -15.09 -0.21
CA LYS A 299 27.16 -15.44 -0.51
C LYS A 299 27.51 -16.85 -0.06
N ALA A 300 27.07 -17.25 1.14
CA ALA A 300 27.32 -18.60 1.66
C ALA A 300 26.67 -19.69 0.78
N ALA A 301 25.42 -19.48 0.35
CA ALA A 301 24.72 -20.45 -0.49
C ALA A 301 25.40 -20.66 -1.85
N ILE A 302 25.94 -19.58 -2.44
CA ILE A 302 26.63 -19.64 -3.73
C ILE A 302 28.03 -20.25 -3.61
N ALA A 303 28.78 -19.93 -2.55
CA ALA A 303 30.11 -20.50 -2.29
C ALA A 303 30.05 -22.03 -2.14
N ASN A 304 29.10 -22.51 -1.33
CA ASN A 304 28.91 -23.95 -1.07
C ASN A 304 28.65 -24.78 -2.34
N LEU A 305 28.11 -24.17 -3.40
CA LEU A 305 27.81 -24.84 -4.67
C LEU A 305 28.91 -24.64 -5.73
N SER A 306 29.79 -23.66 -5.53
CA SER A 306 30.93 -23.39 -6.41
C SER A 306 32.14 -24.27 -6.07
N ASP A 307 32.32 -24.60 -4.80
CA ASP A 307 33.40 -25.46 -4.29
C ASP A 307 33.12 -26.96 -4.45
N GLY A 308 31.91 -27.34 -4.87
CA GLY A 308 31.49 -28.72 -5.14
C GLY A 308 31.70 -29.19 -6.59
N LYS A 309 32.48 -28.45 -7.40
CA LYS A 309 32.91 -28.85 -8.74
C LYS A 309 34.21 -29.63 -8.71
#